data_AF-A0A973HK71-F1
#
_entry.id   AF-A0A973HK71-F1
#
_cell.length_a   1.000
_cell.length_b   1.000
_cell.length_c   1.000
_cell.angle_alpha   90.00
_cell.angle_beta   90.00
_cell.angle_gamma   90.00
#
_symmetry.space_group_name_H-M   'P 1'
#
loop_
_entity.id
_entity.type
_entity.pdbx_description
1 polymer ?
#
loop_
_entity_poly.entity_id
_entity_poly.type
_entity_poly.pdbx_seq_one_letter_code
_entity_poly.pdbx_strand_id
1 'polypeptide(L)'
;MVIASSWIALGAVPDQRWKMYKYALAAVILGGGFTLFIMSVGVLGLDPWYNPQYMVPLAGMAFANAMNSVSLSAERLHAEMRRGEDYLIARRIALKASLIPIINALFAVGLVSLPGMMTGQILSGVSPFIAVRYQIMIMCMMFGSSVISAAFFLSLIKPLMSTKPVRLNKD
;
A
#
# COMPACT_ATOMS: atom_id res chain seq x y z
N MET A 1 -4.86 7.62 11.52
CA MET A 1 -4.12 6.59 10.77
C MET A 1 -3.71 7.09 9.39
N VAL A 2 -4.67 7.38 8.49
CA VAL A 2 -4.40 7.86 7.11
C VAL A 2 -3.38 9.00 7.04
N ILE A 3 -3.56 10.08 7.82
CA ILE A 3 -2.64 11.24 7.85
C ILE A 3 -1.20 10.81 8.18
N ALA A 4 -1.03 9.96 9.20
CA ALA A 4 0.26 9.45 9.64
C ALA A 4 0.87 8.52 8.58
N SER A 5 0.07 7.63 8.00
CA SER A 5 0.47 6.75 6.90
C SER A 5 0.98 7.54 5.70
N SER A 6 0.28 8.58 5.27
CA SER A 6 0.70 9.42 4.14
C SER A 6 1.97 10.22 4.45
N TRP A 7 2.17 10.62 5.71
CA TRP A 7 3.39 11.31 6.14
C TRP A 7 4.60 10.38 6.13
N ILE A 8 4.46 9.19 6.72
CA ILE A 8 5.51 8.16 6.77
C ILE A 8 5.88 7.69 5.36
N ALA A 9 4.89 7.55 4.46
CA ALA A 9 5.15 7.15 3.08
C ALA A 9 6.14 8.09 2.36
N LEU A 10 6.12 9.37 2.67
CA LEU A 10 7.03 10.35 2.06
C LEU A 10 8.35 10.49 2.82
N GLY A 11 8.53 9.71 3.88
CA GLY A 11 9.81 9.51 4.55
C GLY A 11 10.93 9.19 3.56
N ALA A 12 10.63 8.41 2.52
CA ALA A 12 11.61 7.94 1.55
C ALA A 12 12.08 8.99 0.52
N VAL A 13 11.37 10.12 0.34
CA VAL A 13 11.75 11.18 -0.60
C VAL A 13 11.71 12.57 0.06
N PRO A 14 12.81 13.00 0.74
CA PRO A 14 12.84 14.25 1.51
C PRO A 14 12.73 15.53 0.65
N ASP A 15 13.25 15.52 -0.58
CA ASP A 15 13.43 16.73 -1.40
C ASP A 15 12.12 17.41 -1.86
N GLN A 16 10.96 16.74 -1.78
CA GLN A 16 9.66 17.28 -2.22
C GLN A 16 8.47 16.90 -1.34
N ARG A 17 8.69 16.52 -0.07
CA ARG A 17 7.66 15.97 0.84
C ARG A 17 6.34 16.74 0.85
N TRP A 18 6.39 18.06 1.00
CA TRP A 18 5.18 18.89 1.10
C TRP A 18 4.34 18.93 -0.18
N LYS A 19 4.97 18.85 -1.35
CA LYS A 19 4.26 18.83 -2.65
C LYS A 19 3.68 17.45 -2.94
N MET A 20 4.39 16.40 -2.54
CA MET A 20 3.96 15.02 -2.72
C MET A 20 2.90 14.57 -1.71
N TYR A 21 2.79 15.25 -0.56
CA TYR A 21 1.88 14.89 0.53
C TYR A 21 0.42 14.75 0.10
N LYS A 22 -0.09 15.71 -0.67
CA LYS A 22 -1.48 15.69 -1.13
C LYS A 22 -1.75 14.49 -2.05
N TYR A 23 -0.79 14.12 -2.90
CA TYR A 23 -0.91 12.96 -3.79
C TYR A 23 -0.79 11.64 -3.04
N ALA A 24 0.12 11.53 -2.07
CA ALA A 24 0.23 10.36 -1.20
C ALA A 24 -1.02 10.17 -0.34
N LEU A 25 -1.58 11.27 0.18
CA LEU A 25 -2.83 11.26 0.94
C LEU A 25 -4.00 10.77 0.07
N ALA A 26 -4.19 11.37 -1.10
CA ALA A 26 -5.23 10.94 -2.03
C ALA A 26 -5.08 9.48 -2.43
N ALA A 27 -3.86 9.02 -2.74
CA ALA A 27 -3.58 7.65 -3.12
C ALA A 27 -3.87 6.65 -2.00
N VAL A 28 -3.45 6.92 -0.76
CA VAL A 28 -3.70 6.02 0.40
C VAL A 28 -5.20 5.95 0.74
N ILE A 29 -5.92 7.06 0.64
CA ILE A 29 -7.38 7.09 0.84
C ILE A 29 -8.07 6.30 -0.27
N LEU A 30 -7.73 6.57 -1.53
CA LEU A 30 -8.38 5.94 -2.68
C LEU A 30 -8.01 4.47 -2.83
N GLY A 31 -6.80 4.05 -2.50
CA GLY A 31 -6.42 2.64 -2.57
C GLY A 31 -6.81 1.87 -1.31
N GLY A 32 -6.31 2.32 -0.16
CA GLY A 32 -6.55 1.65 1.12
C GLY A 32 -8.00 1.77 1.59
N GLY A 33 -8.60 2.95 1.48
CA GLY A 33 -9.98 3.19 1.92
C GLY A 33 -11.00 2.49 1.02
N PHE A 34 -10.81 2.54 -0.30
CA PHE A 34 -11.68 1.83 -1.25
C PHE A 34 -11.64 0.32 -1.08
N THR A 35 -10.44 -0.27 -0.94
CA THR A 35 -10.32 -1.71 -0.74
C THR A 35 -10.86 -2.17 0.60
N LEU A 36 -10.60 -1.40 1.66
CA LEU A 36 -11.21 -1.64 2.96
C LEU A 36 -12.74 -1.63 2.87
N PHE A 37 -13.31 -0.62 2.21
CA PHE A 37 -14.76 -0.50 2.04
C PHE A 37 -15.36 -1.71 1.30
N ILE A 38 -14.77 -2.09 0.16
CA ILE A 38 -15.20 -3.27 -0.61
C ILE A 38 -15.15 -4.54 0.24
N MET A 39 -14.08 -4.73 1.01
CA MET A 39 -13.93 -5.94 1.82
C MET A 39 -14.88 -5.96 3.02
N SER A 40 -15.04 -4.83 3.71
CA SER A 40 -15.93 -4.72 4.87
C SER A 40 -17.41 -4.91 4.52
N VAL A 41 -17.88 -4.25 3.45
CA VAL A 41 -19.30 -4.29 3.06
C VAL A 41 -19.58 -5.43 2.08
N GLY A 42 -18.74 -5.60 1.05
CA GLY A 42 -18.98 -6.54 -0.04
C GLY A 42 -18.60 -7.99 0.27
N VAL A 43 -17.60 -8.22 1.14
CA VAL A 43 -17.13 -9.59 1.46
C VAL A 43 -17.56 -10.02 2.85
N LEU A 44 -17.33 -9.19 3.86
CA LEU A 44 -17.65 -9.54 5.25
C LEU A 44 -19.11 -9.29 5.63
N GLY A 45 -19.83 -8.44 4.90
CA GLY A 45 -21.22 -8.10 5.22
C GLY A 45 -21.38 -7.57 6.64
N LEU A 46 -20.45 -6.74 7.11
CA LEU A 46 -20.47 -6.23 8.49
C LEU A 46 -21.70 -5.34 8.73
N ASP A 47 -22.45 -5.65 9.78
CA ASP A 47 -23.57 -4.83 10.26
C ASP A 47 -23.35 -4.45 11.75
N PRO A 48 -23.09 -3.18 12.09
CA PRO A 48 -22.81 -2.06 11.19
C PRO A 48 -21.42 -2.18 10.54
N TRP A 49 -21.26 -1.60 9.34
CA TRP A 49 -20.02 -1.67 8.57
C TRP A 49 -18.79 -1.12 9.31
N TYR A 50 -19.01 -0.23 10.29
CA TYR A 50 -17.98 0.42 11.11
C TYR A 50 -17.68 -0.31 12.43
N ASN A 51 -18.05 -1.60 12.57
CA ASN A 51 -17.77 -2.36 13.79
C ASN A 51 -16.27 -2.27 14.17
N PRO A 52 -15.91 -1.66 15.33
CA PRO A 52 -14.53 -1.35 15.67
C PRO A 52 -13.62 -2.57 15.76
N GLN A 53 -14.14 -3.73 16.17
CA GLN A 53 -13.36 -4.96 16.34
C GLN A 53 -12.74 -5.45 15.03
N TYR A 54 -13.43 -5.20 13.90
CA TYR A 54 -12.95 -5.54 12.57
C TYR A 54 -12.31 -4.34 11.88
N MET A 55 -12.94 -3.17 12.00
CA MET A 55 -12.54 -1.98 11.27
C MET A 55 -11.15 -1.51 11.68
N VAL A 56 -10.82 -1.48 12.98
CA VAL A 56 -9.52 -0.98 13.45
C VAL A 56 -8.35 -1.84 12.95
N PRO A 57 -8.38 -3.19 13.09
CA PRO A 57 -7.32 -4.04 12.55
C PRO A 57 -7.24 -4.02 11.02
N LEU A 58 -8.39 -4.11 10.32
CA LEU A 58 -8.41 -4.16 8.85
C LEU A 58 -7.92 -2.84 8.25
N ALA A 59 -8.35 -1.70 8.79
CA ALA A 59 -7.86 -0.39 8.39
C ALA A 59 -6.35 -0.26 8.61
N GLY A 60 -5.83 -0.74 9.76
CA GLY A 60 -4.41 -0.76 10.04
C GLY A 60 -3.61 -1.51 8.99
N MET A 61 -4.04 -2.72 8.65
CA MET A 61 -3.38 -3.52 7.62
C MET A 61 -3.51 -2.88 6.23
N ALA A 62 -4.69 -2.41 5.84
CA ALA A 62 -4.91 -1.78 4.54
C ALA A 62 -4.04 -0.52 4.36
N PHE A 63 -4.08 0.41 5.31
CA PHE A 63 -3.35 1.68 5.21
C PHE A 63 -1.85 1.53 5.39
N ALA A 64 -1.37 0.58 6.20
CA ALA A 64 0.06 0.29 6.32
C ALA A 64 0.64 -0.25 5.01
N ASN A 65 -0.08 -1.13 4.32
CA ASN A 65 0.35 -1.67 3.02
C ASN A 65 0.28 -0.60 1.91
N ALA A 66 -0.78 0.21 1.89
CA ALA A 66 -0.86 1.38 1.01
C ALA A 66 0.34 2.32 1.21
N MET A 67 0.66 2.65 2.45
CA MET A 67 1.80 3.49 2.82
C MET A 67 3.12 2.91 2.32
N ASN A 68 3.40 1.63 2.60
CA ASN A 68 4.64 0.98 2.19
C ASN A 68 4.79 0.95 0.67
N SER A 69 3.71 0.64 -0.05
CA SER A 69 3.73 0.58 -1.51
C SER A 69 3.92 1.98 -2.13
N VAL A 70 3.22 3.00 -1.61
CA VAL A 70 3.42 4.40 -2.05
C VAL A 70 4.85 4.85 -1.77
N SER A 71 5.39 4.58 -0.58
CA SER A 71 6.76 4.92 -0.19
C SER A 71 7.80 4.36 -1.15
N LEU A 72 7.75 3.04 -1.38
CA LEU A 72 8.69 2.34 -2.24
C LEU A 72 8.53 2.75 -3.70
N SER A 73 7.31 3.01 -4.15
CA SER A 73 7.06 3.52 -5.51
C SER A 73 7.64 4.94 -5.70
N ALA A 74 7.53 5.81 -4.68
CA ALA A 74 8.06 7.18 -4.73
C ALA A 74 9.58 7.18 -4.77
N GLU A 75 10.20 6.42 -3.87
CA GLU A 75 11.65 6.28 -3.77
C GLU A 75 12.23 5.72 -5.06
N ARG A 76 11.66 4.63 -5.58
CA ARG A 76 12.17 4.02 -6.81
C ARG A 76 11.95 4.90 -8.04
N LEU A 77 10.80 5.57 -8.15
CA LEU A 77 10.54 6.52 -9.23
C LEU A 77 11.59 7.63 -9.22
N HIS A 78 11.86 8.21 -8.05
CA HIS A 78 12.84 9.28 -7.90
C HIS A 78 14.26 8.82 -8.26
N ALA A 79 14.63 7.60 -7.86
CA ALA A 79 15.92 7.01 -8.19
C ALA A 79 16.13 6.80 -9.71
N GLU A 80 15.13 6.26 -10.42
CA GLU A 80 15.24 6.06 -11.87
C GLU A 80 15.20 7.38 -12.65
N MET A 81 14.36 8.34 -12.24
CA MET A 81 14.33 9.68 -12.85
C MET A 81 15.67 10.41 -12.68
N ARG A 82 16.38 10.21 -11.56
CA ARG A 82 17.74 10.75 -11.37
C ARG A 82 18.80 10.12 -12.26
N ARG A 83 18.56 8.89 -12.73
CA ARG A 83 19.43 8.20 -13.70
C ARG A 83 19.18 8.66 -15.14
N GLY A 84 18.19 9.53 -15.36
CA GLY A 84 17.84 10.04 -16.68
C GLY A 84 16.86 9.15 -17.44
N GLU A 85 16.23 8.17 -16.78
CA GLU A 85 15.20 7.34 -17.39
C GLU A 85 13.95 8.16 -17.72
N ASP A 86 13.27 7.80 -18.81
CA ASP A 86 11.96 8.38 -19.14
C ASP A 86 10.94 8.07 -18.04
N TYR A 87 10.03 9.01 -17.78
CA TYR A 87 9.02 8.87 -16.74
C TYR A 87 8.20 7.58 -16.88
N LEU A 88 7.87 7.16 -18.11
CA LEU A 88 7.06 5.97 -18.31
C LEU A 88 7.81 4.69 -17.93
N ILE A 89 9.12 4.65 -18.21
CA ILE A 89 10.00 3.54 -17.85
C ILE A 89 10.22 3.52 -16.33
N ALA A 90 10.61 4.67 -15.77
CA ALA A 90 10.80 4.86 -14.34
C ALA A 90 9.53 4.48 -13.54
N ARG A 91 8.35 4.88 -14.02
CA ARG A 91 7.05 4.52 -13.42
C ARG A 91 6.80 3.01 -13.41
N ARG A 92 7.09 2.30 -14.50
CA ARG A 92 6.90 0.84 -14.57
C ARG A 92 7.84 0.12 -13.61
N ILE A 93 9.11 0.53 -13.56
CA ILE A 93 10.11 -0.01 -12.64
C ILE A 93 9.68 0.23 -11.20
N ALA A 94 9.27 1.46 -10.89
CA ALA A 94 8.81 1.86 -9.56
C ALA A 94 7.59 1.07 -9.10
N LEU A 95 6.57 0.93 -9.96
CA LEU A 95 5.39 0.13 -9.64
C LEU A 95 5.78 -1.32 -9.36
N LYS A 96 6.58 -1.95 -10.24
CA LYS A 96 7.01 -3.34 -10.06
C LYS A 96 7.78 -3.52 -8.75
N ALA A 97 8.73 -2.64 -8.46
CA ALA A 97 9.51 -2.67 -7.23
C ALA A 97 8.62 -2.53 -5.98
N SER A 98 7.65 -1.61 -6.03
CA SER A 98 6.74 -1.34 -4.91
C SER A 98 5.84 -2.52 -4.51
N LEU A 99 5.66 -3.49 -5.40
CA LEU A 99 4.80 -4.66 -5.19
C LEU A 99 5.57 -5.90 -4.73
N ILE A 100 6.91 -5.89 -4.79
CA ILE A 100 7.73 -7.04 -4.36
C ILE A 100 7.40 -7.48 -2.92
N PRO A 101 7.30 -6.57 -1.92
CA PRO A 101 7.05 -7.00 -0.53
C PRO A 101 5.71 -7.72 -0.36
N ILE A 102 4.64 -7.21 -0.97
CA ILE A 102 3.30 -7.80 -0.83
C ILE A 102 3.16 -9.12 -1.61
N ILE A 103 3.83 -9.24 -2.75
CA ILE A 103 3.90 -10.51 -3.50
C ILE A 103 4.67 -11.56 -2.70
N ASN A 104 5.79 -11.19 -2.08
CA ASN A 104 6.55 -12.11 -1.23
C ASN A 104 5.73 -12.55 0.00
N ALA A 105 4.97 -11.63 0.59
CA ALA A 105 4.07 -11.96 1.70
C ALA A 105 2.97 -12.94 1.28
N LEU A 106 2.41 -12.76 0.07
CA LEU A 106 1.43 -13.70 -0.52
C LEU A 106 2.01 -15.10 -0.74
N PHE A 107 3.27 -15.22 -1.18
CA PHE A 107 3.91 -16.52 -1.33
C PHE A 107 4.27 -17.16 0.01
N ALA A 108 4.67 -16.36 1.00
CA ALA A 108 5.12 -16.86 2.29
C ALA A 108 3.96 -17.34 3.18
N VAL A 109 2.76 -16.75 3.04
CA VAL A 109 1.63 -17.03 3.93
C VAL A 109 1.20 -18.50 3.83
N GLY A 110 1.10 -19.17 4.98
CA GLY A 110 0.72 -20.58 5.07
C GLY A 110 1.84 -21.59 4.75
N LEU A 111 2.93 -21.17 4.10
CA LEU A 111 4.09 -22.03 3.81
C LEU A 111 5.25 -21.78 4.78
N VAL A 112 5.64 -20.52 4.92
CA VAL A 112 6.79 -20.10 5.73
C VAL A 112 6.34 -19.44 7.02
N SER A 113 5.17 -18.78 7.00
CA SER A 113 4.63 -18.13 8.19
C SER A 113 3.12 -18.30 8.30
N LEU A 114 2.66 -18.49 9.54
CA LEU A 114 1.26 -18.34 9.91
C LEU A 114 1.07 -16.94 10.50
N PRO A 115 0.31 -16.05 9.84
CA PRO A 115 0.09 -14.69 10.31
C PRO A 115 -0.42 -14.67 11.76
N GLY A 116 0.03 -13.68 12.54
CA GLY A 116 -0.28 -13.60 13.97
C GLY A 116 -1.78 -13.60 14.28
N MET A 117 -2.60 -12.94 13.46
CA MET A 117 -4.06 -12.98 13.61
C MET A 117 -4.62 -14.40 13.38
N MET A 118 -4.17 -15.08 12.33
CA MET A 118 -4.61 -16.44 12.02
C MET A 118 -4.19 -17.42 13.14
N THR A 119 -2.93 -17.36 13.59
CA THR A 119 -2.44 -18.16 14.71
C THR A 119 -3.21 -17.85 15.99
N GLY A 120 -3.46 -16.56 16.28
CA GLY A 120 -4.24 -16.13 17.45
C GLY A 120 -5.66 -16.68 17.44
N GLN A 121 -6.35 -16.65 16.30
CA GLN A 121 -7.67 -17.26 16.13
C GLN A 121 -7.64 -18.76 16.42
N ILE A 122 -6.68 -19.48 15.85
CA ILE A 122 -6.53 -20.92 16.06
C ILE A 122 -6.25 -21.24 17.53
N LEU A 123 -5.34 -20.51 18.18
CA LEU A 123 -5.02 -20.68 19.60
C LEU A 123 -6.19 -20.34 20.53
N SER A 124 -7.09 -19.44 20.10
CA SER A 124 -8.32 -19.12 20.82
C SER A 124 -9.46 -20.10 20.62
N GLY A 125 -9.24 -21.20 19.87
CA GLY A 125 -10.23 -22.25 19.64
C GLY A 125 -11.10 -22.06 18.39
N VAL A 126 -10.82 -21.07 17.54
CA VAL A 126 -11.49 -20.93 16.24
C VAL A 126 -11.02 -22.03 15.30
N SER A 127 -11.94 -22.61 14.54
CA SER A 127 -11.60 -23.63 13.54
C SER A 127 -10.53 -23.12 12.54
N PRO A 128 -9.46 -23.89 12.29
CA PRO A 128 -8.42 -23.52 11.33
C PRO A 128 -8.96 -23.17 9.94
N PHE A 129 -10.02 -23.85 9.50
CA PHE A 129 -10.65 -23.57 8.21
C PHE A 129 -11.24 -22.16 8.14
N ILE A 130 -11.80 -21.66 9.23
CA ILE A 130 -12.37 -20.30 9.30
C ILE A 130 -11.22 -19.28 9.30
N ALA A 131 -10.18 -19.52 10.11
CA ALA A 131 -9.02 -18.64 10.21
C ALA A 131 -8.29 -18.50 8.86
N VAL A 132 -8.11 -19.60 8.12
CA VAL A 132 -7.50 -19.59 6.77
C VAL A 132 -8.32 -18.77 5.78
N ARG A 133 -9.65 -18.97 5.74
CA ARG A 133 -10.53 -18.21 4.81
C ARG A 133 -10.47 -16.72 5.07
N TYR A 134 -10.50 -16.34 6.34
CA TYR A 134 -10.38 -14.95 6.75
C TYR A 134 -9.00 -14.37 6.39
N GLN A 135 -7.94 -15.15 6.55
CA GLN A 135 -6.59 -14.73 6.19
C GLN A 135 -6.43 -14.53 4.68
N ILE A 136 -6.98 -15.41 3.84
CA ILE A 136 -6.94 -15.24 2.37
C ILE A 136 -7.60 -13.91 1.98
N MET A 137 -8.75 -13.60 2.55
CA MET A 137 -9.42 -12.31 2.32
C MET A 137 -8.52 -11.12 2.72
N ILE A 138 -7.89 -11.16 3.89
CA ILE A 138 -6.97 -10.11 4.34
C ILE A 138 -5.81 -9.93 3.34
N MET A 139 -5.25 -11.03 2.85
CA MET A 139 -4.14 -10.97 1.89
C MET A 139 -4.58 -10.34 0.57
N CYS A 140 -5.77 -10.65 0.07
CA CYS A 140 -6.35 -9.99 -1.10
C CYS A 140 -6.59 -8.50 -0.87
N MET A 141 -7.08 -8.11 0.31
CA MET A 141 -7.27 -6.72 0.71
C MET A 141 -5.94 -5.95 0.70
N MET A 142 -4.90 -6.49 1.33
CA MET A 142 -3.58 -5.87 1.39
C MET A 142 -2.94 -5.73 0.01
N PHE A 143 -3.07 -6.76 -0.83
CA PHE A 143 -2.62 -6.73 -2.21
C PHE A 143 -3.31 -5.64 -3.02
N GLY A 144 -4.65 -5.62 -2.99
CA GLY A 144 -5.44 -4.59 -3.68
C GLY A 144 -5.10 -3.19 -3.19
N SER A 145 -5.00 -2.99 -1.87
CA SER A 145 -4.64 -1.71 -1.26
C SER A 145 -3.29 -1.20 -1.77
N SER A 146 -2.30 -2.10 -1.85
CA SER A 146 -0.95 -1.77 -2.31
C SER A 146 -0.95 -1.36 -3.79
N VAL A 147 -1.52 -2.20 -4.65
CA VAL A 147 -1.55 -2.00 -6.11
C VAL A 147 -2.28 -0.71 -6.46
N ILE A 148 -3.49 -0.52 -5.92
CA ILE A 148 -4.32 0.64 -6.23
C ILE A 148 -3.63 1.91 -5.72
N SER A 149 -3.13 1.92 -4.48
CA SER A 149 -2.47 3.11 -3.93
C SER A 149 -1.22 3.50 -4.73
N ALA A 150 -0.33 2.55 -5.05
CA ALA A 150 0.86 2.83 -5.85
C ALA A 150 0.52 3.29 -7.28
N ALA A 151 -0.44 2.64 -7.93
CA ALA A 151 -0.88 3.02 -9.28
C ALA A 151 -1.50 4.41 -9.32
N PHE A 152 -2.35 4.76 -8.34
CA PHE A 152 -2.94 6.10 -8.22
C PHE A 152 -1.88 7.14 -7.93
N PHE A 153 -0.98 6.90 -6.97
CA PHE A 153 0.11 7.81 -6.64
C PHE A 153 0.98 8.13 -7.86
N LEU A 154 1.45 7.09 -8.57
CA LEU A 154 2.27 7.24 -9.78
C LEU A 154 1.53 7.89 -10.95
N SER A 155 0.20 7.82 -10.97
CA SER A 155 -0.60 8.53 -11.97
C SER A 155 -0.74 10.01 -11.63
N LEU A 156 -1.00 10.31 -10.35
CA LEU A 156 -1.20 11.66 -9.84
C LEU A 156 0.08 12.51 -9.82
N ILE A 157 1.25 11.88 -9.62
CA ILE A 157 2.53 12.60 -9.50
C ILE A 157 3.15 12.97 -10.87
N LYS A 158 2.64 12.42 -11.97
CA LYS A 158 3.14 12.67 -13.33
C LYS A 158 3.32 14.15 -13.67
N PRO A 159 2.35 15.06 -13.42
CA PRO A 159 2.48 16.47 -13.77
C PRO A 159 3.61 17.18 -13.02
N LEU A 160 3.90 16.74 -11.79
CA LEU A 160 4.95 17.31 -10.94
C LEU A 160 6.35 16.90 -11.41
N MET A 161 6.50 15.66 -11.89
CA MET A 161 7.79 15.09 -12.30
C MET A 161 8.11 15.35 -13.78
N SER A 162 7.10 15.55 -14.63
CA SER A 162 7.27 15.83 -16.07
C SER A 162 7.70 17.27 -16.38
N THR A 163 7.59 18.20 -15.42
CA THR A 163 7.81 19.65 -15.65
C THR A 163 9.18 20.16 -15.22
N LYS A 164 10.04 19.32 -14.65
CA LYS A 164 11.40 19.71 -14.27
C LYS A 164 12.43 18.94 -15.11
N PRO A 165 13.17 19.58 -16.02
CA PRO A 165 14.46 19.02 -16.42
C PRO A 165 15.27 18.89 -15.14
N VAL A 166 15.65 17.65 -14.82
CA VAL A 166 16.60 17.34 -13.75
C VAL A 166 17.87 18.14 -14.09
N ARG A 167 18.07 19.28 -13.42
CA ARG A 167 19.34 19.98 -13.48
C ARG A 167 20.36 19.05 -12.83
N LEU A 168 21.14 18.40 -13.68
CA LEU A 168 22.41 17.77 -13.32
C LEU A 168 23.28 18.88 -12.71
N ASN A 169 23.25 19.03 -11.39
CA ASN A 169 24.29 19.79 -10.71
C ASN A 169 25.53 18.89 -10.74
N LYS A 170 26.39 19.12 -11.73
CA LYS A 170 27.79 18.72 -11.66
C LYS A 170 28.48 19.77 -10.80
N ASP A 171 28.80 19.41 -9.56
CA ASP A 171 29.91 19.98 -8.80
C ASP A 171 30.69 18.80 -8.20
#